data_AF-A0A5B9Y505-F1
#
_entry.id   AF-A0A5B9Y505-F1
#
_cell.length_a   1.000
_cell.length_b   1.000
_cell.length_c   1.000
_cell.angle_alpha   90.00
_cell.angle_beta   90.00
_cell.angle_gamma   90.00
#
_symmetry.space_group_name_H-M   'P 1'
#
loop_
_entity.id
_entity.type
_entity.pdbx_description
1 polymer ?
#
loop_
_entity_poly.entity_id
_entity_poly.type
_entity_poly.pdbx_seq_one_letter_code
_entity_poly.pdbx_strand_id
1 'polypeptide(L)'
;MASERYFQKISGRGNFYDFDDQLNYFDYFGIEPEDIIQMFDELEKNEKRMGSYLLELEQMIYDRVEFYSTNVRDAKAGFIRIFDEKTIQSGRAFVASMIYLGARLLAQEFVLLSTVNKANFSVDLRVYKFDKEKYNYRIYQNSLRIFYEALSAWSYTFIKNNEDMLSFFSKMDDFIDKKIYDLKAYKDLFMLIWMYSYAKQAKDARDFHLSLDPKTEAYVKVDRNVLKPLKFGSLLELDKEEQDRKERRIEDLTLWIDPELRQMAKDTKEELFKDVPFSKFLTLEDYIKVLDKLIFSFEYYNVYDYTGYMTNLFETIQKVFGEKINFEMLTDMIKDATFYNITTHTTDVLDDFYETGIYKRPLLGFNDTQRRFFIVGYPEMIWMSIHAQKEYMLFDSVVRNKMFELRDEKMHDMVNWTIWKLGKRFAVIENIDPNNVPYFATRNRDKKTNNLVDAIAYERNANICFFFFNNIFTDNAEPWAKYKDSLKTIIGPGNLVDRVVKNRYSSFAKDIKKLRKQMNLPKDVKFSVVLLVNEVLEVDPKIEMEDYNIFIVDYSTLEFFLTSFIYKK
;
A
#
# COMPACT_ATOMS: atom_id res chain seq x y z
N MET A 1 2.02 1.42 -30.15
CA MET A 1 3.19 1.08 -29.31
C MET A 1 2.86 -0.24 -28.64
N ALA A 2 3.73 -1.24 -28.75
CA ALA A 2 3.53 -2.52 -28.07
C ALA A 2 3.56 -2.27 -26.56
N SER A 3 2.56 -2.76 -25.81
CA SER A 3 2.64 -2.77 -24.36
C SER A 3 3.86 -3.59 -23.96
N GLU A 4 4.70 -3.09 -23.05
CA GLU A 4 5.72 -3.94 -22.42
C GLU A 4 5.01 -5.16 -21.83
N ARG A 5 5.38 -6.35 -22.31
CA ARG A 5 4.77 -7.60 -21.84
C ARG A 5 5.52 -8.00 -20.58
N TYR A 6 4.97 -7.66 -19.42
CA TYR A 6 5.62 -7.96 -18.13
C TYR A 6 5.50 -9.43 -17.72
N PHE A 7 4.58 -10.20 -18.32
CA PHE A 7 4.35 -11.60 -17.95
C PHE A 7 3.68 -12.39 -19.08
N GLN A 8 3.75 -13.72 -19.00
CA GLN A 8 2.93 -14.61 -19.83
C GLN A 8 1.52 -14.72 -19.24
N LYS A 9 0.53 -14.22 -19.98
CA LYS A 9 -0.88 -14.24 -19.55
C LYS A 9 -1.37 -15.65 -19.22
N ILE A 10 -1.98 -15.80 -18.04
CA ILE A 10 -2.59 -17.04 -17.54
C ILE A 10 -4.11 -16.98 -17.67
N SER A 11 -4.73 -15.80 -17.44
CA SER A 11 -6.15 -15.60 -17.71
C SER A 11 -6.48 -15.93 -19.17
N GLY A 12 -7.63 -16.57 -19.39
CA GLY A 12 -8.01 -17.15 -20.69
C GLY A 12 -7.32 -18.48 -21.06
N ARG A 13 -6.39 -19.01 -20.24
CA ARG A 13 -5.85 -20.38 -20.40
C ARG A 13 -6.57 -21.37 -19.48
N GLY A 14 -6.60 -22.64 -19.90
CA GLY A 14 -7.22 -23.71 -19.13
C GLY A 14 -8.74 -23.51 -18.97
N ASN A 15 -9.20 -23.38 -17.73
CA ASN A 15 -10.60 -23.11 -17.36
C ASN A 15 -10.78 -21.72 -16.71
N PHE A 16 -9.77 -20.84 -16.79
CA PHE A 16 -9.82 -19.50 -16.20
C PHE A 16 -10.45 -18.50 -17.18
N TYR A 17 -11.25 -17.57 -16.64
CA TYR A 17 -11.85 -16.51 -17.44
C TYR A 17 -10.76 -15.56 -17.99
N ASP A 18 -11.10 -14.83 -19.04
CA ASP A 18 -10.23 -13.82 -19.63
C ASP A 18 -10.65 -12.42 -19.17
N PHE A 19 -9.76 -11.71 -18.47
CA PHE A 19 -10.02 -10.34 -17.99
C PHE A 19 -10.02 -9.27 -19.08
N ASP A 20 -9.61 -9.59 -20.32
CA ASP A 20 -9.66 -8.62 -21.43
C ASP A 20 -11.11 -8.35 -21.88
N ASP A 21 -12.03 -9.28 -21.56
CA ASP A 21 -13.45 -9.17 -21.88
C ASP A 21 -14.25 -8.47 -20.76
N GLN A 22 -13.97 -8.80 -19.49
CA GLN A 22 -14.65 -8.25 -18.32
C GLN A 22 -13.77 -8.27 -17.07
N LEU A 23 -13.97 -7.29 -16.18
CA LEU A 23 -13.31 -7.26 -14.88
C LEU A 23 -14.25 -7.81 -13.80
N ASN A 24 -14.01 -9.05 -13.38
CA ASN A 24 -14.66 -9.71 -12.26
C ASN A 24 -13.82 -10.86 -11.67
N TYR A 25 -12.90 -10.55 -10.76
CA TYR A 25 -11.97 -11.54 -10.20
C TYR A 25 -12.62 -12.70 -9.44
N PHE A 26 -13.88 -12.57 -9.02
CA PHE A 26 -14.63 -13.66 -8.39
C PHE A 26 -14.86 -14.86 -9.34
N ASP A 27 -14.89 -14.62 -10.65
CA ASP A 27 -15.11 -15.66 -11.67
C ASP A 27 -13.98 -16.71 -11.68
N TYR A 28 -12.74 -16.35 -11.28
CA TYR A 28 -11.63 -17.31 -11.16
C TYR A 28 -11.96 -18.41 -10.15
N PHE A 29 -12.69 -18.06 -9.09
CA PHE A 29 -12.97 -18.89 -7.94
C PHE A 29 -14.39 -19.49 -7.98
N GLY A 30 -15.21 -19.11 -8.97
CA GLY A 30 -16.61 -19.55 -9.06
C GLY A 30 -17.44 -19.07 -7.87
N ILE A 31 -17.15 -17.85 -7.39
CA ILE A 31 -17.91 -17.18 -6.33
C ILE A 31 -19.04 -16.40 -7.00
N GLU A 32 -20.28 -16.84 -6.76
CA GLU A 32 -21.48 -16.27 -7.37
C GLU A 32 -22.12 -15.20 -6.46
N PRO A 33 -23.08 -14.39 -6.96
CA PRO A 33 -23.72 -13.35 -6.15
C PRO A 33 -24.30 -13.84 -4.82
N GLU A 34 -24.90 -15.04 -4.79
CA GLU A 34 -25.46 -15.63 -3.57
C GLU A 34 -24.39 -15.98 -2.53
N ASP A 35 -23.21 -16.41 -2.99
CA ASP A 35 -22.05 -16.65 -2.12
C ASP A 35 -21.58 -15.32 -1.49
N ILE A 36 -21.58 -14.23 -2.26
CA ILE A 36 -21.21 -12.89 -1.79
C ILE A 36 -22.22 -12.38 -0.75
N ILE A 37 -23.53 -12.58 -0.96
CA ILE A 37 -24.57 -12.26 0.03
C ILE A 37 -24.28 -12.98 1.35
N GLN A 38 -23.97 -14.27 1.28
CA GLN A 38 -23.67 -15.05 2.48
C GLN A 38 -22.43 -14.52 3.20
N MET A 39 -21.35 -14.17 2.48
CA MET A 39 -20.17 -13.57 3.09
C MET A 39 -20.49 -12.24 3.79
N PHE A 40 -21.33 -11.41 3.18
CA PHE A 40 -21.79 -10.17 3.81
C PHE A 40 -22.62 -10.40 5.06
N ASP A 41 -23.60 -11.31 4.99
CA ASP A 41 -24.44 -11.64 6.14
C ASP A 41 -23.61 -12.14 7.32
N GLU A 42 -22.57 -12.95 7.07
CA GLU A 42 -21.65 -13.41 8.12
C GLU A 42 -20.76 -12.29 8.66
N LEU A 43 -20.25 -11.39 7.82
CA LEU A 43 -19.50 -10.22 8.31
C LEU A 43 -20.39 -9.29 9.15
N GLU A 44 -21.61 -8.99 8.69
CA GLU A 44 -22.59 -8.12 9.38
C GLU A 44 -22.95 -8.67 10.76
N LYS A 45 -23.19 -9.98 10.89
CA LYS A 45 -23.46 -10.65 12.19
C LYS A 45 -22.33 -10.48 13.19
N ASN A 46 -21.11 -10.26 12.72
CA ASN A 46 -19.88 -10.28 13.52
C ASN A 46 -19.23 -8.91 13.72
N GLU A 47 -19.83 -7.82 13.24
CA GLU A 47 -19.32 -6.43 13.35
C GLU A 47 -18.78 -6.06 14.74
N LYS A 48 -19.50 -6.46 15.80
CA LYS A 48 -19.16 -6.12 17.19
C LYS A 48 -18.07 -7.01 17.80
N ARG A 49 -17.75 -8.13 17.16
CA ARG A 49 -16.80 -9.15 17.65
C ARG A 49 -15.77 -9.55 16.61
N MET A 50 -15.42 -8.65 15.68
CA MET A 50 -14.51 -8.91 14.56
C MET A 50 -13.19 -9.56 14.99
N GLY A 51 -12.66 -9.23 16.19
CA GLY A 51 -11.45 -9.89 16.71
C GLY A 51 -11.63 -11.39 17.02
N SER A 52 -12.75 -11.80 17.61
CA SER A 52 -13.03 -13.23 17.81
C SER A 52 -13.36 -13.92 16.48
N TYR A 53 -14.11 -13.24 15.61
CA TYR A 53 -14.47 -13.78 14.30
C TYR A 53 -13.25 -13.98 13.38
N LEU A 54 -12.25 -13.09 13.47
CA LEU A 54 -10.96 -13.27 12.79
C LEU A 54 -10.31 -14.61 13.14
N LEU A 55 -10.21 -14.92 14.44
CA LEU A 55 -9.62 -16.17 14.92
C LEU A 55 -10.45 -17.40 14.51
N GLU A 56 -11.77 -17.28 14.48
CA GLU A 56 -12.67 -18.32 13.95
C GLU A 56 -12.39 -18.56 12.46
N LEU A 57 -12.25 -17.50 11.66
CA LEU A 57 -11.91 -17.60 10.25
C LEU A 57 -10.53 -18.25 10.03
N GLU A 58 -9.52 -17.90 10.83
CA GLU A 58 -8.20 -18.55 10.77
C GLU A 58 -8.32 -20.06 10.99
N GLN A 59 -9.03 -20.47 12.04
CA GLN A 59 -9.23 -21.89 12.32
C GLN A 59 -9.99 -22.58 11.17
N MET A 60 -11.05 -21.97 10.64
CA MET A 60 -11.81 -22.51 9.51
C MET A 60 -10.95 -22.66 8.24
N ILE A 61 -10.03 -21.72 8.00
CA ILE A 61 -9.09 -21.78 6.88
C ILE A 61 -8.11 -22.93 7.09
N TYR A 62 -7.51 -23.07 8.28
CA TYR A 62 -6.64 -24.21 8.60
C TYR A 62 -7.36 -25.55 8.44
N ASP A 63 -8.57 -25.67 8.96
CA ASP A 63 -9.40 -26.88 8.89
C ASP A 63 -9.72 -27.23 7.42
N ARG A 64 -10.03 -26.22 6.59
CA ARG A 64 -10.26 -26.44 5.17
C ARG A 64 -9.01 -26.83 4.40
N VAL A 65 -7.88 -26.21 4.68
CA VAL A 65 -6.61 -26.59 4.05
C VAL A 65 -6.23 -28.02 4.41
N GLU A 66 -6.39 -28.43 5.67
CA GLU A 66 -6.12 -29.83 6.07
C GLU A 66 -7.11 -30.80 5.44
N PHE A 67 -8.40 -30.45 5.36
CA PHE A 67 -9.40 -31.24 4.65
C PHE A 67 -9.01 -31.44 3.17
N TYR A 68 -8.62 -30.38 2.47
CA TYR A 68 -8.22 -30.46 1.06
C TYR A 68 -6.87 -31.14 0.85
N SER A 69 -5.99 -31.08 1.85
CA SER A 69 -4.69 -31.77 1.82
C SER A 69 -4.82 -33.28 2.01
N THR A 70 -5.86 -33.72 2.73
CA THR A 70 -6.09 -35.13 3.07
C THR A 70 -7.13 -35.80 2.19
N ASN A 71 -7.72 -35.08 1.23
CA ASN A 71 -8.72 -35.62 0.31
C ASN A 71 -8.39 -35.30 -1.15
N VAL A 72 -8.45 -36.28 -2.05
CA VAL A 72 -8.38 -36.04 -3.51
C VAL A 72 -9.77 -35.78 -4.04
N ARG A 73 -9.88 -34.84 -4.99
CA ARG A 73 -11.11 -34.64 -5.74
C ARG A 73 -11.30 -35.72 -6.80
N ASP A 74 -12.36 -36.49 -6.63
CA ASP A 74 -12.90 -37.38 -7.66
C ASP A 74 -14.04 -36.67 -8.42
N ALA A 75 -14.06 -36.82 -9.74
CA ALA A 75 -15.03 -36.13 -10.60
C ALA A 75 -16.48 -36.60 -10.38
N LYS A 76 -16.71 -37.78 -9.79
CA LYS A 76 -18.05 -38.37 -9.57
C LYS A 76 -18.43 -38.46 -8.10
N ALA A 77 -17.47 -38.77 -7.23
CA ALA A 77 -17.69 -39.03 -5.81
C ALA A 77 -17.35 -37.83 -4.90
N GLY A 78 -16.88 -36.71 -5.45
CA GLY A 78 -16.46 -35.55 -4.67
C GLY A 78 -15.11 -35.79 -4.00
N PHE A 79 -14.91 -35.26 -2.79
CA PHE A 79 -13.64 -35.40 -2.08
C PHE A 79 -13.53 -36.74 -1.35
N ILE A 80 -12.55 -37.55 -1.74
CA ILE A 80 -12.27 -38.88 -1.17
C ILE A 80 -11.04 -38.81 -0.28
N ARG A 81 -11.16 -39.33 0.95
CA ARG A 81 -10.08 -39.35 1.92
C ARG A 81 -8.92 -40.25 1.52
N ILE A 82 -7.73 -39.71 1.73
CA ILE A 82 -6.43 -40.33 1.51
C ILE A 82 -5.87 -40.76 2.86
N PHE A 83 -5.16 -41.88 2.89
CA PHE A 83 -4.55 -42.42 4.10
C PHE A 83 -3.03 -42.50 4.04
N ASP A 84 -2.42 -42.39 2.86
CA ASP A 84 -0.97 -42.47 2.72
C ASP A 84 -0.30 -41.09 2.85
N GLU A 85 0.75 -41.03 3.66
CA GLU A 85 1.42 -39.76 4.00
C GLU A 85 2.06 -39.08 2.78
N LYS A 86 2.53 -39.85 1.80
CA LYS A 86 3.15 -39.30 0.59
C LYS A 86 2.12 -38.51 -0.24
N THR A 87 0.94 -39.08 -0.47
CA THR A 87 -0.12 -38.39 -1.21
C THR A 87 -0.70 -37.23 -0.39
N ILE A 88 -0.75 -37.33 0.93
CA ILE A 88 -1.08 -36.18 1.80
C ILE A 88 -0.06 -35.04 1.63
N GLN A 89 1.24 -35.34 1.54
CA GLN A 89 2.27 -34.32 1.27
C GLN A 89 2.10 -33.67 -0.11
N SER A 90 1.83 -34.46 -1.14
CA SER A 90 1.48 -33.92 -2.47
C SER A 90 0.19 -33.11 -2.45
N GLY A 91 -0.81 -33.51 -1.65
CA GLY A 91 -2.06 -32.77 -1.43
C GLY A 91 -1.81 -31.41 -0.78
N ARG A 92 -0.98 -31.36 0.27
CA ARG A 92 -0.54 -30.09 0.89
C ARG A 92 0.16 -29.18 -0.11
N ALA A 93 1.05 -29.74 -0.94
CA ALA A 93 1.76 -28.99 -1.97
C ALA A 93 0.81 -28.45 -3.05
N PHE A 94 -0.17 -29.25 -3.47
CA PHE A 94 -1.20 -28.84 -4.42
C PHE A 94 -2.09 -27.72 -3.87
N VAL A 95 -2.57 -27.83 -2.63
CA VAL A 95 -3.42 -26.78 -2.02
C VAL A 95 -2.64 -25.49 -1.85
N ALA A 96 -1.40 -25.54 -1.38
CA ALA A 96 -0.54 -24.36 -1.26
C ALA A 96 -0.27 -23.70 -2.63
N SER A 97 0.05 -24.50 -3.65
CA SER A 97 0.28 -23.98 -5.00
C SER A 97 -0.99 -23.43 -5.65
N MET A 98 -2.16 -23.98 -5.30
CA MET A 98 -3.46 -23.51 -5.75
C MET A 98 -3.83 -22.15 -5.16
N ILE A 99 -3.63 -21.96 -3.84
CA ILE A 99 -3.83 -20.63 -3.20
C ILE A 99 -2.88 -19.61 -3.83
N TYR A 100 -1.61 -20.00 -4.04
CA TYR A 100 -0.61 -19.15 -4.70
C TYR A 100 -0.99 -18.82 -6.15
N LEU A 101 -1.55 -19.78 -6.91
CA LEU A 101 -2.08 -19.53 -8.26
C LEU A 101 -3.22 -18.50 -8.23
N GLY A 102 -4.10 -18.57 -7.24
CA GLY A 102 -5.11 -17.53 -7.01
C GLY A 102 -4.48 -16.16 -6.86
N ALA A 103 -3.43 -16.03 -6.04
CA ALA A 103 -2.67 -14.78 -5.91
C ALA A 103 -2.03 -14.35 -7.24
N ARG A 104 -1.44 -15.26 -8.02
CA ARG A 104 -0.86 -14.96 -9.35
C ARG A 104 -1.91 -14.39 -10.31
N LEU A 105 -3.10 -14.96 -10.38
CA LEU A 105 -4.18 -14.47 -11.24
C LEU A 105 -4.58 -13.02 -10.89
N LEU A 106 -4.73 -12.73 -9.60
CA LEU A 106 -5.01 -11.36 -9.12
C LEU A 106 -3.85 -10.40 -9.44
N ALA A 107 -2.61 -10.88 -9.33
CA ALA A 107 -1.42 -10.09 -9.65
C ALA A 107 -1.34 -9.72 -11.12
N GLN A 108 -1.62 -10.65 -12.04
CA GLN A 108 -1.63 -10.38 -13.47
C GLN A 108 -2.64 -9.28 -13.84
N GLU A 109 -3.85 -9.37 -13.27
CA GLU A 109 -4.88 -8.36 -13.51
C GLU A 109 -4.51 -7.00 -12.90
N PHE A 110 -3.91 -6.98 -11.71
CA PHE A 110 -3.40 -5.76 -11.08
C PHE A 110 -2.30 -5.10 -11.91
N VAL A 111 -1.31 -5.88 -12.39
CA VAL A 111 -0.19 -5.38 -13.20
C VAL A 111 -0.72 -4.80 -14.50
N LEU A 112 -1.67 -5.48 -15.17
CA LEU A 112 -2.32 -4.97 -16.36
C LEU A 112 -2.96 -3.60 -16.10
N LEU A 113 -3.85 -3.49 -15.11
CA LEU A 113 -4.55 -2.24 -14.78
C LEU A 113 -3.59 -1.10 -14.38
N SER A 114 -2.41 -1.44 -13.88
CA SER A 114 -1.37 -0.48 -13.49
C SER A 114 -0.51 0.01 -14.67
N THR A 115 -0.40 -0.78 -15.74
CA THR A 115 0.55 -0.54 -16.85
C THR A 115 -0.12 -0.16 -18.17
N VAL A 116 -1.40 -0.48 -18.34
CA VAL A 116 -2.16 -0.12 -19.55
C VAL A 116 -2.46 1.37 -19.64
N ASN A 117 -2.47 1.89 -20.87
CA ASN A 117 -2.90 3.27 -21.14
C ASN A 117 -4.41 3.38 -20.90
N LYS A 118 -4.79 4.05 -19.81
CA LYS A 118 -6.18 4.25 -19.37
C LYS A 118 -7.06 4.99 -20.38
N ALA A 119 -6.48 5.75 -21.32
CA ALA A 119 -7.25 6.40 -22.38
C ALA A 119 -7.77 5.41 -23.43
N ASN A 120 -7.12 4.25 -23.58
CA ASN A 120 -7.43 3.24 -24.58
C ASN A 120 -7.98 1.93 -23.98
N PHE A 121 -7.72 1.68 -22.69
CA PHE A 121 -8.17 0.48 -21.99
C PHE A 121 -9.54 0.74 -21.34
N SER A 122 -10.59 0.32 -22.03
CA SER A 122 -11.98 0.40 -21.56
C SER A 122 -12.57 -1.00 -21.48
N VAL A 123 -12.37 -1.68 -20.33
CA VAL A 123 -12.99 -2.98 -20.03
C VAL A 123 -14.17 -2.75 -19.11
N ASP A 124 -15.29 -3.41 -19.40
CA ASP A 124 -16.50 -3.30 -18.59
C ASP A 124 -16.30 -3.97 -17.23
N LEU A 125 -16.61 -3.23 -16.16
CA LEU A 125 -16.50 -3.74 -14.80
C LEU A 125 -17.85 -4.35 -14.39
N ARG A 126 -17.86 -5.68 -14.28
CA ARG A 126 -19.09 -6.49 -14.15
C ARG A 126 -19.28 -7.15 -12.80
N VAL A 127 -18.46 -6.77 -11.83
CA VAL A 127 -18.63 -7.18 -10.44
C VAL A 127 -20.06 -6.90 -9.97
N TYR A 128 -20.66 -7.85 -9.24
CA TYR A 128 -22.03 -7.77 -8.77
C TYR A 128 -22.28 -6.53 -7.89
N LYS A 129 -23.47 -5.92 -8.02
CA LYS A 129 -23.91 -4.74 -7.26
C LYS A 129 -25.13 -5.08 -6.41
N PHE A 130 -25.10 -4.70 -5.14
CA PHE A 130 -26.21 -4.87 -4.21
C PHE A 130 -27.12 -3.64 -4.19
N ASP A 131 -26.54 -2.46 -4.36
CA ASP A 131 -27.23 -1.18 -4.25
C ASP A 131 -26.86 -0.24 -5.43
N LYS A 132 -26.99 1.07 -5.23
CA LYS A 132 -26.63 2.11 -6.22
C LYS A 132 -25.13 2.42 -6.21
N GLU A 133 -24.31 1.39 -6.16
CA GLU A 133 -22.87 1.53 -6.03
C GLU A 133 -22.23 1.99 -7.34
N LYS A 134 -21.26 2.89 -7.21
CA LYS A 134 -20.41 3.34 -8.32
C LYS A 134 -19.04 2.69 -8.18
N TYR A 135 -18.76 1.76 -9.06
CA TYR A 135 -17.44 1.18 -9.16
C TYR A 135 -16.57 1.92 -10.17
N ASN A 136 -15.29 1.96 -9.91
CA ASN A 136 -14.27 2.46 -10.83
C ASN A 136 -13.01 1.60 -10.72
N TYR A 137 -12.10 1.71 -11.68
CA TYR A 137 -10.89 0.89 -11.72
C TYR A 137 -10.00 1.07 -10.48
N ARG A 138 -9.99 2.23 -9.83
CA ARG A 138 -9.20 2.46 -8.61
C ARG A 138 -9.75 1.63 -7.44
N ILE A 139 -11.07 1.61 -7.25
CA ILE A 139 -11.72 0.81 -6.20
C ILE A 139 -11.47 -0.68 -6.47
N TYR A 140 -11.64 -1.10 -7.72
CA TYR A 140 -11.39 -2.48 -8.12
C TYR A 140 -9.94 -2.92 -7.92
N GLN A 141 -8.97 -2.10 -8.34
CA GLN A 141 -7.54 -2.33 -8.14
C GLN A 141 -7.16 -2.46 -6.66
N ASN A 142 -7.77 -1.66 -5.79
CA ASN A 142 -7.57 -1.78 -4.34
C ASN A 142 -8.14 -3.09 -3.78
N SER A 143 -9.32 -3.51 -4.26
CA SER A 143 -9.94 -4.78 -3.86
C SER A 143 -9.11 -5.99 -4.30
N LEU A 144 -8.62 -5.99 -5.56
CA LEU A 144 -7.66 -6.98 -6.07
C LEU A 144 -6.44 -7.10 -5.17
N ARG A 145 -5.86 -5.95 -4.81
CA ARG A 145 -4.68 -5.88 -3.94
C ARG A 145 -4.94 -6.51 -2.57
N ILE A 146 -6.05 -6.15 -1.91
CA ILE A 146 -6.40 -6.69 -0.58
C ILE A 146 -6.49 -8.22 -0.63
N PHE A 147 -7.17 -8.76 -1.65
CA PHE A 147 -7.33 -10.21 -1.75
C PHE A 147 -6.03 -10.91 -2.15
N TYR A 148 -5.22 -10.30 -3.01
CA TYR A 148 -3.87 -10.76 -3.35
C TYR A 148 -2.97 -10.88 -2.10
N GLU A 149 -2.96 -9.87 -1.24
CA GLU A 149 -2.16 -9.87 -0.01
C GLU A 149 -2.58 -11.03 0.90
N ALA A 150 -3.88 -11.25 1.09
CA ALA A 150 -4.40 -12.35 1.90
C ALA A 150 -4.08 -13.73 1.32
N LEU A 151 -4.27 -13.95 0.02
CA LEU A 151 -3.93 -15.23 -0.62
C LEU A 151 -2.42 -15.50 -0.56
N SER A 152 -1.60 -14.48 -0.78
CA SER A 152 -0.15 -14.60 -0.69
C SER A 152 0.27 -14.95 0.74
N ALA A 153 -0.25 -14.25 1.74
CA ALA A 153 0.05 -14.51 3.15
C ALA A 153 -0.29 -15.95 3.55
N TRP A 154 -1.51 -16.39 3.26
CA TRP A 154 -1.93 -17.78 3.55
C TRP A 154 -1.12 -18.81 2.78
N SER A 155 -0.79 -18.57 1.51
CA SER A 155 0.06 -19.50 0.76
C SER A 155 1.46 -19.64 1.40
N TYR A 156 2.06 -18.55 1.88
CA TYR A 156 3.38 -18.56 2.53
C TYR A 156 3.36 -19.36 3.83
N THR A 157 2.26 -19.29 4.60
CA THR A 157 2.06 -20.09 5.81
C THR A 157 2.15 -21.60 5.53
N PHE A 158 1.71 -22.06 4.35
CA PHE A 158 1.65 -23.48 4.01
C PHE A 158 2.84 -23.97 3.17
N ILE A 159 3.59 -23.07 2.54
CA ILE A 159 4.76 -23.42 1.72
C ILE A 159 5.86 -24.03 2.61
N LYS A 160 6.29 -25.23 2.22
CA LYS A 160 7.39 -25.94 2.86
C LYS A 160 8.56 -26.07 1.90
N ASN A 161 9.76 -26.12 2.46
CA ASN A 161 10.96 -26.36 1.68
C ASN A 161 11.17 -27.87 1.43
N ASN A 162 10.56 -28.40 0.37
CA ASN A 162 10.69 -29.80 -0.04
C ASN A 162 10.45 -29.99 -1.56
N GLU A 163 10.73 -31.21 -2.05
CA GLU A 163 10.64 -31.57 -3.47
C GLU A 163 9.20 -31.57 -4.01
N ASP A 164 8.19 -31.96 -3.22
CA ASP A 164 6.79 -31.91 -3.65
C ASP A 164 6.36 -30.48 -3.95
N MET A 165 6.67 -29.54 -3.04
CA MET A 165 6.43 -28.12 -3.25
C MET A 165 7.16 -27.61 -4.49
N LEU A 166 8.45 -27.94 -4.65
CA LEU A 166 9.21 -27.60 -5.86
C LEU A 166 8.49 -28.10 -7.14
N SER A 167 8.00 -29.34 -7.15
CA SER A 167 7.33 -29.93 -8.30
C SER A 167 6.05 -29.18 -8.69
N PHE A 168 5.20 -28.85 -7.72
CA PHE A 168 3.93 -28.14 -7.99
C PHE A 168 4.13 -26.69 -8.42
N PHE A 169 5.08 -25.98 -7.81
CA PHE A 169 5.37 -24.58 -8.16
C PHE A 169 6.12 -24.49 -9.50
N SER A 170 7.14 -25.31 -9.74
CA SER A 170 7.89 -25.29 -11.00
C SER A 170 7.07 -25.66 -12.23
N LYS A 171 6.04 -26.52 -12.07
CA LYS A 171 5.15 -26.99 -13.17
C LYS A 171 3.78 -26.31 -13.19
N MET A 172 3.63 -25.18 -12.49
CA MET A 172 2.32 -24.54 -12.34
C MET A 172 1.68 -24.23 -13.70
N ASP A 173 2.41 -23.63 -14.64
CA ASP A 173 1.88 -23.26 -15.96
C ASP A 173 1.49 -24.50 -16.79
N ASP A 174 2.28 -25.57 -16.74
CA ASP A 174 1.95 -26.86 -17.38
C ASP A 174 0.65 -27.46 -16.82
N PHE A 175 0.43 -27.33 -15.51
CA PHE A 175 -0.78 -27.83 -14.84
C PHE A 175 -2.01 -27.01 -15.20
N ILE A 176 -1.85 -25.72 -15.47
CA ILE A 176 -2.93 -24.86 -15.99
C ILE A 176 -3.34 -25.31 -17.39
N ASP A 177 -2.37 -25.51 -18.29
CA ASP A 177 -2.64 -25.95 -19.67
C ASP A 177 -3.30 -27.34 -19.72
N LYS A 178 -2.91 -28.23 -18.80
CA LYS A 178 -3.50 -29.56 -18.64
C LYS A 178 -4.82 -29.55 -17.86
N LYS A 179 -5.33 -28.39 -17.44
CA LYS A 179 -6.58 -28.23 -16.68
C LYS A 179 -6.61 -29.03 -15.38
N ILE A 180 -5.45 -29.17 -14.73
CA ILE A 180 -5.32 -29.84 -13.43
C ILE A 180 -5.84 -28.93 -12.32
N TYR A 181 -5.60 -27.63 -12.41
CA TYR A 181 -6.17 -26.66 -11.48
C TYR A 181 -7.63 -26.36 -11.81
N ASP A 182 -8.50 -26.49 -10.81
CA ASP A 182 -9.88 -26.01 -10.83
C ASP A 182 -10.21 -25.35 -9.49
N LEU A 183 -9.98 -24.04 -9.44
CA LEU A 183 -10.17 -23.22 -8.22
C LEU A 183 -11.64 -23.20 -7.76
N LYS A 184 -12.59 -23.41 -8.68
CA LYS A 184 -14.03 -23.36 -8.39
C LYS A 184 -14.48 -24.43 -7.40
N ALA A 185 -13.78 -25.57 -7.37
CA ALA A 185 -14.08 -26.63 -6.43
C ALA A 185 -13.60 -26.38 -5.00
N TYR A 186 -12.82 -25.31 -4.80
CA TYR A 186 -12.28 -24.90 -3.53
C TYR A 186 -12.82 -23.52 -3.14
N LYS A 187 -13.96 -23.10 -3.71
CA LYS A 187 -14.52 -21.75 -3.57
C LYS A 187 -14.71 -21.32 -2.11
N ASP A 188 -15.08 -22.24 -1.24
CA ASP A 188 -15.32 -21.95 0.18
C ASP A 188 -14.05 -21.50 0.90
N LEU A 189 -12.88 -22.08 0.57
CA LEU A 189 -11.59 -21.64 1.07
C LEU A 189 -11.28 -20.20 0.61
N PHE A 190 -11.52 -19.89 -0.66
CA PHE A 190 -11.30 -18.53 -1.19
C PHE A 190 -12.24 -17.50 -0.56
N MET A 191 -13.51 -17.88 -0.32
CA MET A 191 -14.48 -17.05 0.41
C MET A 191 -14.01 -16.77 1.86
N LEU A 192 -13.53 -17.80 2.56
CA LEU A 192 -13.00 -17.64 3.92
C LEU A 192 -11.80 -16.69 3.96
N ILE A 193 -10.84 -16.85 3.05
CA ILE A 193 -9.67 -15.96 2.96
C ILE A 193 -10.07 -14.52 2.60
N TRP A 194 -11.07 -14.36 1.73
CA TRP A 194 -11.61 -13.04 1.40
C TRP A 194 -12.21 -12.36 2.64
N MET A 195 -13.09 -13.05 3.37
CA MET A 195 -13.68 -12.51 4.61
C MET A 195 -12.62 -12.21 5.68
N TYR A 196 -11.63 -13.10 5.83
CA TYR A 196 -10.50 -12.93 6.74
C TYR A 196 -9.78 -11.60 6.54
N SER A 197 -9.53 -11.22 5.27
CA SER A 197 -8.83 -9.98 4.93
C SER A 197 -9.55 -8.72 5.43
N TYR A 198 -10.89 -8.71 5.41
CA TYR A 198 -11.68 -7.57 5.86
C TYR A 198 -11.96 -7.60 7.38
N ALA A 199 -12.13 -8.79 7.96
CA ALA A 199 -12.21 -8.94 9.41
C ALA A 199 -10.93 -8.40 10.10
N LYS A 200 -9.75 -8.68 9.53
CA LYS A 200 -8.46 -8.16 10.02
C LYS A 200 -8.41 -6.63 10.00
N GLN A 201 -8.72 -6.03 8.84
CA GLN A 201 -8.73 -4.57 8.70
C GLN A 201 -9.72 -3.89 9.68
N ALA A 202 -10.91 -4.47 9.85
CA ALA A 202 -11.90 -3.97 10.79
C ALA A 202 -11.43 -4.07 12.25
N LYS A 203 -10.85 -5.21 12.64
CA LYS A 203 -10.28 -5.46 13.96
C LYS A 203 -9.13 -4.50 14.24
N ASP A 204 -8.17 -4.36 13.34
CA ASP A 204 -6.99 -3.54 13.64
C ASP A 204 -7.29 -2.04 13.66
N ALA A 205 -8.20 -1.57 12.80
CA ALA A 205 -8.69 -0.19 12.85
C ALA A 205 -9.42 0.10 14.17
N ARG A 206 -10.24 -0.84 14.65
CA ARG A 206 -10.91 -0.75 15.96
C ARG A 206 -9.91 -0.77 17.10
N ASP A 207 -8.96 -1.71 17.11
CA ASP A 207 -7.95 -1.82 18.17
C ASP A 207 -7.11 -0.54 18.23
N PHE A 208 -6.78 0.02 17.06
CA PHE A 208 -6.09 1.30 16.99
C PHE A 208 -6.95 2.44 17.55
N HIS A 209 -8.23 2.52 17.19
CA HIS A 209 -9.16 3.48 17.80
C HIS A 209 -9.21 3.34 19.33
N LEU A 210 -9.40 2.13 19.85
CA LEU A 210 -9.44 1.86 21.30
C LEU A 210 -8.12 2.21 22.01
N SER A 211 -6.98 2.15 21.32
CA SER A 211 -5.70 2.59 21.87
C SER A 211 -5.62 4.11 22.05
N LEU A 212 -6.37 4.87 21.23
CA LEU A 212 -6.44 6.33 21.29
C LEU A 212 -7.52 6.82 22.24
N ASP A 213 -8.68 6.16 22.22
CA ASP A 213 -9.81 6.42 23.12
C ASP A 213 -10.37 5.10 23.68
N PRO A 214 -9.85 4.64 24.83
CA PRO A 214 -10.28 3.39 25.44
C PRO A 214 -11.72 3.41 25.97
N LYS A 215 -12.37 4.57 26.05
CA LYS A 215 -13.70 4.72 26.67
C LYS A 215 -14.84 4.58 25.66
N THR A 216 -14.53 4.65 24.37
CA THR A 216 -15.53 4.70 23.30
C THR A 216 -15.60 3.34 22.59
N GLU A 217 -16.75 2.69 22.70
CA GLU A 217 -17.01 1.40 22.05
C GLU A 217 -17.47 1.61 20.61
N ALA A 218 -16.53 1.93 19.72
CA ALA A 218 -16.75 2.02 18.29
C ALA A 218 -16.33 0.74 17.57
N TYR A 219 -17.01 0.44 16.46
CA TYR A 219 -16.67 -0.69 15.59
C TYR A 219 -16.84 -0.28 14.12
N VAL A 220 -16.09 -0.93 13.23
CA VAL A 220 -16.22 -0.74 11.78
C VAL A 220 -17.49 -1.43 11.32
N LYS A 221 -18.35 -0.71 10.60
CA LYS A 221 -19.56 -1.29 10.01
C LYS A 221 -19.24 -1.96 8.68
N VAL A 222 -20.00 -2.98 8.33
CA VAL A 222 -19.99 -3.61 7.02
C VAL A 222 -20.86 -2.77 6.08
N ASP A 223 -20.40 -2.63 4.85
CA ASP A 223 -21.13 -2.00 3.76
C ASP A 223 -21.35 -3.07 2.69
N ARG A 224 -22.55 -3.13 2.07
CA ARG A 224 -22.86 -4.11 1.02
C ARG A 224 -22.25 -3.68 -0.31
N ASN A 225 -20.95 -3.45 -0.28
CA ASN A 225 -20.14 -3.11 -1.42
C ASN A 225 -18.98 -4.07 -1.56
N VAL A 226 -19.07 -4.97 -2.54
CA VAL A 226 -18.13 -6.09 -2.66
C VAL A 226 -16.70 -5.65 -2.94
N LEU A 227 -16.50 -4.47 -3.53
CA LEU A 227 -15.16 -3.91 -3.74
C LEU A 227 -14.68 -3.02 -2.58
N LYS A 228 -15.58 -2.64 -1.67
CA LYS A 228 -15.29 -1.84 -0.46
C LYS A 228 -16.24 -2.22 0.68
N PRO A 229 -16.09 -3.41 1.29
CA PRO A 229 -17.10 -3.97 2.19
C PRO A 229 -17.07 -3.39 3.62
N LEU A 230 -16.21 -2.41 3.88
CA LEU A 230 -16.01 -1.81 5.21
C LEU A 230 -16.28 -0.30 5.17
N LYS A 231 -17.04 0.16 6.16
CA LYS A 231 -17.32 1.58 6.44
C LYS A 231 -16.68 1.99 7.75
N PHE A 232 -15.47 2.54 7.66
CA PHE A 232 -14.68 3.00 8.81
C PHE A 232 -15.19 4.30 9.44
N GLY A 233 -16.11 5.02 8.79
CA GLY A 233 -16.64 6.30 9.29
C GLY A 233 -17.31 6.19 10.68
N SER A 234 -17.79 5.00 11.06
CA SER A 234 -18.31 4.75 12.41
C SER A 234 -17.26 4.88 13.53
N LEU A 235 -15.96 4.80 13.21
CA LEU A 235 -14.87 5.03 14.16
C LEU A 235 -14.59 6.51 14.41
N LEU A 236 -15.20 7.43 13.67
CA LEU A 236 -14.89 8.87 13.74
C LEU A 236 -15.99 9.70 14.42
N GLU A 237 -17.03 9.05 14.96
CA GLU A 237 -18.18 9.67 15.65
C GLU A 237 -18.78 10.90 14.95
N LEU A 238 -18.95 10.84 13.62
CA LEU A 238 -19.64 11.91 12.89
C LEU A 238 -21.14 11.65 12.89
N ASP A 239 -21.94 12.68 13.18
CA ASP A 239 -23.38 12.59 12.90
C ASP A 239 -23.62 12.46 11.38
N LYS A 240 -24.83 12.05 10.99
CA LYS A 240 -25.13 11.77 9.58
C LYS A 240 -25.02 13.03 8.69
N GLU A 241 -25.31 14.21 9.25
CA GLU A 241 -25.26 15.46 8.50
C GLU A 241 -23.80 15.92 8.30
N GLU A 242 -22.95 15.78 9.31
CA GLU A 242 -21.51 16.00 9.23
C GLU A 242 -20.84 15.02 8.26
N GLN A 243 -21.28 13.76 8.25
CA GLN A 243 -20.79 12.77 7.31
C GLN A 243 -21.14 13.13 5.86
N ASP A 244 -22.39 13.53 5.57
CA ASP A 244 -22.80 13.97 4.22
C ASP A 244 -22.04 15.23 3.77
N ARG A 245 -21.82 16.20 4.69
CA ARG A 245 -21.02 17.41 4.41
C ARG A 245 -19.56 17.06 4.12
N LYS A 246 -18.99 16.13 4.88
CA LYS A 246 -17.63 15.63 4.68
C LYS A 246 -17.48 14.93 3.33
N GLU A 247 -18.42 14.06 2.96
CA GLU A 247 -18.39 13.34 1.67
C GLU A 247 -18.41 14.32 0.48
N ARG A 248 -19.32 15.30 0.48
CA ARG A 248 -19.36 16.35 -0.56
C ARG A 248 -18.06 17.15 -0.61
N ARG A 249 -17.48 17.48 0.54
CA ARG A 249 -16.22 18.22 0.62
C ARG A 249 -15.05 17.43 0.03
N ILE A 250 -14.98 16.12 0.28
CA ILE A 250 -13.96 15.24 -0.30
C ILE A 250 -14.12 15.19 -1.83
N GLU A 251 -15.36 15.09 -2.32
CA GLU A 251 -15.65 15.15 -3.75
C GLU A 251 -15.19 16.49 -4.35
N ASP A 252 -15.52 17.61 -3.72
CA ASP A 252 -15.09 18.95 -4.16
C ASP A 252 -13.57 19.07 -4.18
N LEU A 253 -12.87 18.68 -3.10
CA LEU A 253 -11.41 18.70 -3.04
C LEU A 253 -10.76 17.90 -4.19
N THR A 254 -11.36 16.78 -4.57
CA THR A 254 -10.87 15.93 -5.65
C THR A 254 -10.92 16.64 -7.01
N LEU A 255 -11.88 17.55 -7.22
CA LEU A 255 -11.99 18.36 -8.44
C LEU A 255 -10.88 19.42 -8.55
N TRP A 256 -10.29 19.81 -7.42
CA TRP A 256 -9.29 20.88 -7.33
C TRP A 256 -7.85 20.38 -7.20
N ILE A 257 -7.63 19.07 -7.37
CA ILE A 257 -6.29 18.49 -7.42
C ILE A 257 -5.56 19.07 -8.63
N ASP A 258 -4.45 19.77 -8.38
CA ASP A 258 -3.52 20.22 -9.39
C ASP A 258 -2.70 19.01 -9.91
N PRO A 259 -2.85 18.62 -11.19
CA PRO A 259 -2.12 17.50 -11.75
C PRO A 259 -0.61 17.72 -11.80
N GLU A 260 -0.14 18.96 -11.98
CA GLU A 260 1.28 19.29 -12.02
C GLU A 260 1.90 19.10 -10.63
N LEU A 261 1.29 19.64 -9.57
CA LEU A 261 1.79 19.46 -8.21
C LEU A 261 1.77 18.00 -7.77
N ARG A 262 0.71 17.27 -8.15
CA ARG A 262 0.62 15.83 -7.89
C ARG A 262 1.72 15.05 -8.60
N GLN A 263 2.00 15.39 -9.87
CA GLN A 263 3.07 14.76 -10.62
C GLN A 263 4.45 15.12 -10.05
N MET A 264 4.68 16.38 -9.68
CA MET A 264 5.93 16.82 -9.06
C MET A 264 6.23 16.08 -7.74
N ALA A 265 5.21 15.84 -6.90
CA ALA A 265 5.37 15.05 -5.68
C ALA A 265 5.76 13.59 -5.98
N LYS A 266 5.18 13.02 -7.05
CA LYS A 266 5.54 11.67 -7.51
C LYS A 266 6.97 11.62 -8.07
N ASP A 267 7.33 12.56 -8.94
CA ASP A 267 8.65 12.62 -9.58
C ASP A 267 9.76 12.80 -8.54
N THR A 268 9.53 13.64 -7.54
CA THR A 268 10.46 13.86 -6.42
C THR A 268 10.84 12.56 -5.72
N LYS A 269 9.87 11.70 -5.47
CA LYS A 269 10.13 10.39 -4.85
C LYS A 269 11.06 9.53 -5.72
N GLU A 270 10.87 9.54 -7.03
CA GLU A 270 11.72 8.78 -7.95
C GLU A 270 13.11 9.41 -8.12
N GLU A 271 13.21 10.74 -8.14
CA GLU A 271 14.50 11.47 -8.20
C GLU A 271 15.41 11.09 -7.03
N LEU A 272 14.87 11.04 -5.82
CA LEU A 272 15.61 10.80 -4.58
C LEU A 272 16.27 9.42 -4.53
N PHE A 273 15.81 8.43 -5.31
CA PHE A 273 16.44 7.11 -5.34
C PHE A 273 17.92 7.15 -5.78
N LYS A 274 18.32 8.17 -6.54
CA LYS A 274 19.71 8.37 -6.96
C LYS A 274 20.63 8.82 -5.83
N ASP A 275 20.06 9.49 -4.83
CA ASP A 275 20.80 10.12 -3.74
C ASP A 275 20.77 9.28 -2.45
N VAL A 276 19.85 8.32 -2.35
CA VAL A 276 19.77 7.40 -1.21
C VAL A 276 20.79 6.27 -1.37
N PRO A 277 21.74 6.10 -0.44
CA PRO A 277 22.63 4.94 -0.43
C PRO A 277 21.84 3.69 -0.03
N PHE A 278 21.93 2.64 -0.85
CA PHE A 278 21.46 1.30 -0.50
C PHE A 278 22.57 0.52 0.21
N SER A 279 23.80 0.64 -0.28
CA SER A 279 25.00 0.09 0.35
C SER A 279 26.13 1.11 0.29
N LYS A 280 27.34 0.73 0.73
CA LYS A 280 28.54 1.58 0.57
C LYS A 280 28.83 1.94 -0.88
N PHE A 281 28.45 1.08 -1.83
CA PHE A 281 28.81 1.21 -3.25
C PHE A 281 27.63 1.42 -4.19
N LEU A 282 26.40 1.20 -3.71
CA LEU A 282 25.18 1.24 -4.52
C LEU A 282 24.20 2.27 -3.99
N THR A 283 23.57 2.96 -4.93
CA THR A 283 22.38 3.78 -4.66
C THR A 283 21.13 2.91 -4.64
N LEU A 284 20.03 3.45 -4.14
CA LEU A 284 18.73 2.79 -4.20
C LEU A 284 18.25 2.62 -5.65
N GLU A 285 18.58 3.57 -6.53
CA GLU A 285 18.33 3.43 -7.97
C GLU A 285 19.09 2.23 -8.57
N ASP A 286 20.36 2.04 -8.19
CA ASP A 286 21.15 0.88 -8.64
C ASP A 286 20.51 -0.44 -8.18
N TYR A 287 20.05 -0.51 -6.92
CA TYR A 287 19.33 -1.67 -6.38
C TYR A 287 18.05 -1.97 -7.18
N ILE A 288 17.22 -0.96 -7.45
CA ILE A 288 15.98 -1.13 -8.24
C ILE A 288 16.32 -1.66 -9.64
N LYS A 289 17.36 -1.13 -10.29
CA LYS A 289 17.81 -1.63 -11.60
C LYS A 289 18.29 -3.08 -11.56
N VAL A 290 18.87 -3.55 -10.46
CA VAL A 290 19.20 -4.97 -10.25
C VAL A 290 17.92 -5.81 -10.17
N LEU A 291 16.93 -5.35 -9.40
CA LEU A 291 15.63 -6.03 -9.30
C LEU A 291 14.88 -6.07 -10.65
N ASP A 292 14.99 -5.04 -11.48
CA ASP A 292 14.40 -5.05 -12.82
C ASP A 292 14.99 -6.20 -13.68
N LYS A 293 16.29 -6.49 -13.55
CA LYS A 293 16.93 -7.63 -14.24
C LYS A 293 16.45 -8.98 -13.72
N LEU A 294 16.04 -9.03 -12.45
CA LEU A 294 15.44 -10.21 -11.87
C LEU A 294 14.09 -10.50 -12.54
N ILE A 295 13.21 -9.51 -12.74
CA ILE A 295 11.93 -9.71 -13.48
C ILE A 295 12.19 -10.35 -14.85
N PHE A 296 13.10 -9.76 -15.65
CA PHE A 296 13.40 -10.26 -17.00
C PHE A 296 13.92 -11.69 -17.03
N SER A 297 14.61 -12.12 -15.97
CA SER A 297 15.07 -13.50 -15.87
C SER A 297 13.87 -14.47 -15.85
N PHE A 298 12.83 -14.13 -15.09
CA PHE A 298 11.67 -15.00 -14.90
C PHE A 298 10.56 -14.83 -15.95
N GLU A 299 10.73 -13.98 -16.97
CA GLU A 299 9.73 -13.80 -18.05
C GLU A 299 9.52 -15.07 -18.88
N TYR A 300 10.56 -15.88 -19.03
CA TYR A 300 10.56 -17.07 -19.89
C TYR A 300 10.64 -18.39 -19.12
N TYR A 301 11.33 -18.42 -17.98
CA TYR A 301 11.47 -19.61 -17.15
C TYR A 301 11.17 -19.27 -15.69
N ASN A 302 10.25 -20.02 -15.09
CA ASN A 302 9.84 -19.77 -13.72
C ASN A 302 10.76 -20.43 -12.67
N VAL A 303 11.71 -21.28 -13.08
CA VAL A 303 12.53 -22.11 -12.17
C VAL A 303 13.99 -22.15 -12.60
N TYR A 304 14.89 -22.05 -11.63
CA TYR A 304 16.34 -22.16 -11.84
C TYR A 304 17.04 -22.93 -10.72
N ASP A 305 18.10 -23.66 -11.08
CA ASP A 305 19.14 -24.05 -10.11
C ASP A 305 19.86 -22.79 -9.62
N TYR A 306 20.00 -22.64 -8.30
CA TYR A 306 20.50 -21.41 -7.71
C TYR A 306 21.94 -21.09 -8.14
N THR A 307 22.83 -22.09 -8.21
CA THR A 307 24.24 -21.86 -8.53
C THR A 307 24.39 -21.40 -9.98
N GLY A 308 23.68 -22.07 -10.89
CA GLY A 308 23.64 -21.69 -12.30
C GLY A 308 23.01 -20.30 -12.51
N TYR A 309 21.90 -20.01 -11.82
CA TYR A 309 21.25 -18.70 -11.87
C TYR A 309 22.18 -17.58 -11.42
N MET A 310 22.80 -17.72 -10.25
CA MET A 310 23.67 -16.69 -9.68
C MET A 310 24.86 -16.37 -10.60
N THR A 311 25.43 -17.39 -11.24
CA THR A 311 26.54 -17.20 -12.19
C THR A 311 26.09 -16.35 -13.38
N ASN A 312 24.98 -16.72 -14.03
CA ASN A 312 24.46 -16.01 -15.20
C ASN A 312 23.95 -14.60 -14.87
N LEU A 313 23.28 -14.44 -13.73
CA LEU A 313 22.82 -13.15 -13.25
C LEU A 313 24.01 -12.24 -12.96
N PHE A 314 25.04 -12.75 -12.29
CA PHE A 314 26.25 -11.97 -11.99
C PHE A 314 26.92 -11.44 -13.25
N GLU A 315 27.12 -12.28 -14.27
CA GLU A 315 27.68 -11.82 -15.55
C GLU A 315 26.83 -10.73 -16.21
N THR A 316 25.51 -10.84 -16.12
CA THR A 316 24.56 -9.87 -16.69
C THR A 316 24.61 -8.53 -15.93
N ILE A 317 24.62 -8.59 -14.60
CA ILE A 317 24.71 -7.42 -13.73
C ILE A 317 26.08 -6.75 -13.87
N GLN A 318 27.16 -7.53 -13.90
CA GLN A 318 28.53 -7.01 -14.02
C GLN A 318 28.75 -6.26 -15.34
N LYS A 319 28.11 -6.66 -16.45
CA LYS A 319 28.14 -5.91 -17.72
C LYS A 319 27.55 -4.50 -17.61
N VAL A 320 26.58 -4.31 -16.72
CA VAL A 320 25.88 -3.02 -16.54
C VAL A 320 26.57 -2.16 -15.48
N PHE A 321 27.00 -2.77 -14.37
CA PHE A 321 27.49 -2.06 -13.19
C PHE A 321 29.00 -2.10 -13.00
N GLY A 322 29.72 -2.92 -13.77
CA GLY A 322 31.17 -3.09 -13.65
C GLY A 322 31.58 -3.56 -12.26
N GLU A 323 32.62 -2.94 -11.70
CA GLU A 323 33.18 -3.27 -10.38
C GLU A 323 32.31 -2.75 -9.20
N LYS A 324 31.22 -2.01 -9.45
CA LYS A 324 30.33 -1.52 -8.39
C LYS A 324 29.60 -2.66 -7.66
N ILE A 325 29.41 -3.80 -8.31
CA ILE A 325 28.74 -4.97 -7.76
C ILE A 325 29.71 -6.15 -7.82
N ASN A 326 29.88 -6.83 -6.67
CA ASN A 326 30.59 -8.10 -6.60
C ASN A 326 29.59 -9.25 -6.38
N PHE A 327 30.08 -10.48 -6.53
CA PHE A 327 29.26 -11.68 -6.47
C PHE A 327 28.60 -11.90 -5.09
N GLU A 328 29.30 -11.57 -4.00
CA GLU A 328 28.81 -11.70 -2.63
C GLU A 328 27.64 -10.74 -2.38
N MET A 329 27.79 -9.48 -2.77
CA MET A 329 26.71 -8.48 -2.66
C MET A 329 25.46 -8.90 -3.44
N LEU A 330 25.63 -9.40 -4.67
CA LEU A 330 24.51 -9.90 -5.45
C LEU A 330 23.86 -11.12 -4.79
N THR A 331 24.67 -12.03 -4.23
CA THR A 331 24.20 -13.21 -3.50
C THR A 331 23.31 -12.81 -2.32
N ASP A 332 23.71 -11.80 -1.55
CA ASP A 332 22.93 -11.34 -0.40
C ASP A 332 21.61 -10.69 -0.85
N MET A 333 21.63 -9.86 -1.90
CA MET A 333 20.39 -9.30 -2.48
C MET A 333 19.39 -10.37 -2.91
N ILE A 334 19.86 -11.43 -3.56
CA ILE A 334 18.98 -12.51 -4.03
C ILE A 334 18.47 -13.35 -2.86
N LYS A 335 19.29 -13.60 -1.84
CA LYS A 335 18.83 -14.26 -0.61
C LYS A 335 17.75 -13.44 0.09
N ASP A 336 17.94 -12.13 0.21
CA ASP A 336 16.96 -11.24 0.84
C ASP A 336 15.64 -11.17 0.08
N ALA A 337 15.69 -11.32 -1.25
CA ALA A 337 14.52 -11.42 -2.12
C ALA A 337 13.89 -12.83 -2.17
N THR A 338 14.48 -13.83 -1.52
CA THR A 338 14.00 -15.23 -1.57
C THR A 338 13.33 -15.63 -0.27
N PHE A 339 12.06 -16.02 -0.36
CA PHE A 339 11.35 -16.68 0.71
C PHE A 339 11.83 -18.12 0.84
N TYR A 340 12.30 -18.45 2.03
CA TYR A 340 12.70 -19.78 2.41
C TYR A 340 12.19 -20.01 3.83
N ASN A 341 11.32 -21.00 4.03
CA ASN A 341 10.66 -21.23 5.30
C ASN A 341 11.68 -21.79 6.33
N ILE A 342 12.26 -20.90 7.14
CA ILE A 342 13.17 -21.21 8.26
C ILE A 342 12.36 -21.16 9.56
N THR A 343 11.32 -21.99 9.69
CA THR A 343 10.68 -22.37 10.98
C THR A 343 10.58 -21.28 12.06
N THR A 344 10.08 -20.08 11.72
CA THR A 344 9.71 -19.07 12.70
C THR A 344 8.49 -18.32 12.19
N HIS A 345 7.30 -18.85 12.43
CA HIS A 345 6.10 -18.00 12.52
C HIS A 345 5.21 -18.56 13.61
N THR A 346 4.67 -17.65 14.43
CA THR A 346 3.30 -17.72 14.92
C THR A 346 3.04 -16.46 15.74
N THR A 347 2.26 -15.53 15.18
CA THR A 347 1.18 -14.88 15.95
C THR A 347 0.14 -14.17 15.06
N ASP A 348 0.47 -13.74 13.83
CA ASP A 348 -0.50 -13.09 12.92
C ASP A 348 -0.10 -13.22 11.43
N VAL A 349 -0.92 -13.91 10.61
CA VAL A 349 -0.61 -14.29 9.22
C VAL A 349 -0.40 -13.08 8.30
N LEU A 350 -1.21 -12.02 8.44
CA LEU A 350 -1.11 -10.84 7.58
C LEU A 350 -0.02 -9.88 8.03
N ASP A 351 0.21 -9.75 9.35
CA ASP A 351 1.30 -8.90 9.84
C ASP A 351 2.67 -9.50 9.48
N ASP A 352 2.82 -10.83 9.60
CA ASP A 352 4.00 -11.57 9.14
C ASP A 352 4.26 -11.35 7.63
N PHE A 353 3.19 -11.23 6.84
CA PHE A 353 3.27 -10.94 5.40
C PHE A 353 3.79 -9.52 5.11
N TYR A 354 3.35 -8.49 5.84
CA TYR A 354 3.87 -7.14 5.63
C TYR A 354 5.34 -7.01 6.07
N GLU A 355 5.75 -7.79 7.07
CA GLU A 355 7.13 -7.80 7.54
C GLU A 355 8.07 -8.61 6.64
N THR A 356 7.64 -9.77 6.14
CA THR A 356 8.52 -10.77 5.50
C THR A 356 7.96 -11.46 4.26
N GLY A 357 6.73 -11.12 3.87
CA GLY A 357 6.02 -11.75 2.77
C GLY A 357 6.46 -11.27 1.38
N ILE A 358 5.57 -11.44 0.41
CA ILE A 358 5.91 -11.36 -1.01
C ILE A 358 6.42 -10.00 -1.47
N TYR A 359 6.03 -8.91 -0.78
CA TYR A 359 6.51 -7.57 -1.12
C TYR A 359 8.00 -7.38 -0.86
N LYS A 360 8.60 -8.19 0.02
CA LYS A 360 10.05 -8.20 0.24
C LYS A 360 10.72 -9.42 -0.38
N ARG A 361 10.01 -10.55 -0.40
CA ARG A 361 10.53 -11.86 -0.81
C ARG A 361 9.73 -12.45 -1.97
N PRO A 362 9.85 -11.91 -3.19
CA PRO A 362 9.07 -12.37 -4.34
C PRO A 362 9.50 -13.72 -4.92
N LEU A 363 10.71 -14.20 -4.60
CA LEU A 363 11.19 -15.51 -5.03
C LEU A 363 10.90 -16.58 -3.98
N LEU A 364 10.74 -17.83 -4.40
CA LEU A 364 10.53 -18.98 -3.55
C LEU A 364 11.72 -19.93 -3.64
N GLY A 365 12.30 -20.30 -2.50
CA GLY A 365 13.42 -21.23 -2.42
C GLY A 365 12.99 -22.64 -2.02
N PHE A 366 13.45 -23.64 -2.76
CA PHE A 366 13.16 -25.05 -2.49
C PHE A 366 14.39 -25.95 -2.64
N ASN A 367 14.44 -27.04 -1.88
CA ASN A 367 15.41 -28.11 -2.04
C ASN A 367 14.77 -29.33 -2.72
N ASP A 368 15.50 -29.93 -3.67
CA ASP A 368 15.15 -31.26 -4.19
C ASP A 368 15.59 -32.39 -3.24
N THR A 369 15.33 -33.64 -3.64
CA THR A 369 15.77 -34.84 -2.89
C THR A 369 17.28 -34.94 -2.71
N GLN A 370 18.07 -34.33 -3.59
CA GLN A 370 19.54 -34.30 -3.53
C GLN A 370 20.06 -33.08 -2.76
N ARG A 371 19.18 -32.27 -2.15
CA ARG A 371 19.49 -31.01 -1.46
C ARG A 371 20.12 -29.95 -2.36
N ARG A 372 19.87 -30.02 -3.67
CA ARG A 372 20.15 -28.91 -4.58
C ARG A 372 19.10 -27.83 -4.38
N PHE A 373 19.55 -26.59 -4.31
CA PHE A 373 18.70 -25.44 -4.04
C PHE A 373 18.22 -24.83 -5.35
N PHE A 374 16.91 -24.70 -5.48
CA PHE A 374 16.21 -24.11 -6.60
C PHE A 374 15.51 -22.84 -6.17
N ILE A 375 15.48 -21.87 -7.07
CA ILE A 375 14.62 -20.69 -6.94
C ILE A 375 13.51 -20.77 -7.96
N VAL A 376 12.31 -20.43 -7.52
CA VAL A 376 11.11 -20.30 -8.34
C VAL A 376 10.61 -18.87 -8.22
N GLY A 377 10.22 -18.27 -9.34
CA GLY A 377 9.71 -16.90 -9.39
C GLY A 377 8.73 -16.73 -10.53
N TYR A 378 7.82 -15.78 -10.37
CA TYR A 378 6.84 -15.43 -11.40
C TYR A 378 6.86 -13.93 -11.64
N PRO A 379 6.93 -13.48 -12.89
CA PRO A 379 7.25 -12.09 -13.20
C PRO A 379 6.18 -11.11 -12.72
N GLU A 380 4.89 -11.48 -12.71
CA GLU A 380 3.82 -10.65 -12.14
C GLU A 380 3.98 -10.43 -10.61
N MET A 381 4.45 -11.44 -9.88
CA MET A 381 4.65 -11.38 -8.43
C MET A 381 5.87 -10.52 -8.10
N ILE A 382 6.94 -10.71 -8.87
CA ILE A 382 8.18 -9.92 -8.77
C ILE A 382 7.90 -8.45 -9.09
N TRP A 383 7.13 -8.18 -10.16
CA TRP A 383 6.71 -6.83 -10.51
C TRP A 383 5.89 -6.18 -9.39
N MET A 384 4.90 -6.91 -8.84
CA MET A 384 4.09 -6.39 -7.72
C MET A 384 4.95 -6.09 -6.49
N SER A 385 5.96 -6.91 -6.20
CA SER A 385 6.92 -6.66 -5.11
C SER A 385 7.71 -5.38 -5.34
N ILE A 386 8.30 -5.20 -6.51
CA ILE A 386 9.09 -4.00 -6.84
C ILE A 386 8.20 -2.75 -6.81
N HIS A 387 7.00 -2.85 -7.39
CA HIS A 387 6.01 -1.79 -7.34
C HIS A 387 5.65 -1.43 -5.90
N ALA A 388 5.37 -2.41 -5.04
CA ALA A 388 5.03 -2.18 -3.63
C ALA A 388 6.21 -1.61 -2.82
N GLN A 389 7.45 -2.07 -3.05
CA GLN A 389 8.63 -1.50 -2.40
C GLN A 389 8.81 -0.03 -2.74
N LYS A 390 8.68 0.31 -4.04
CA LYS A 390 8.74 1.71 -4.49
C LYS A 390 7.58 2.51 -3.94
N GLU A 391 6.35 1.97 -3.97
CA GLU A 391 5.16 2.71 -3.60
C GLU A 391 5.05 2.96 -2.10
N TYR A 392 5.34 1.96 -1.27
CA TYR A 392 5.17 2.04 0.19
C TYR A 392 6.50 2.14 0.96
N MET A 393 7.62 2.34 0.27
CA MET A 393 8.97 2.46 0.86
C MET A 393 9.31 1.30 1.80
N LEU A 394 9.01 0.07 1.36
CA LEU A 394 9.24 -1.17 2.12
C LEU A 394 10.72 -1.59 2.09
N PHE A 395 11.60 -0.68 2.52
CA PHE A 395 13.03 -0.90 2.65
C PHE A 395 13.45 -0.97 4.11
N ASP A 396 14.68 -1.42 4.35
CA ASP A 396 15.28 -1.42 5.68
C ASP A 396 15.32 -0.01 6.28
N SER A 397 15.28 0.04 7.62
CA SER A 397 15.14 1.30 8.36
C SER A 397 16.21 2.34 8.02
N VAL A 398 17.43 1.92 7.69
CA VAL A 398 18.53 2.83 7.32
C VAL A 398 18.20 3.56 6.02
N VAL A 399 17.81 2.82 4.98
CA VAL A 399 17.42 3.36 3.67
C VAL A 399 16.20 4.25 3.81
N ARG A 400 15.17 3.76 4.52
CA ARG A 400 13.91 4.48 4.74
C ARG A 400 14.14 5.79 5.49
N ASN A 401 14.92 5.79 6.57
CA ASN A 401 15.21 7.00 7.33
C ASN A 401 15.98 8.04 6.51
N LYS A 402 16.94 7.60 5.66
CA LYS A 402 17.68 8.52 4.80
C LYS A 402 16.80 9.12 3.69
N MET A 403 15.91 8.30 3.12
CA MET A 403 14.92 8.77 2.16
C MET A 403 14.02 9.85 2.78
N PHE A 404 13.54 9.66 4.01
CA PHE A 404 12.74 10.67 4.72
C PHE A 404 13.46 11.99 4.93
N GLU A 405 14.72 11.95 5.33
CA GLU A 405 15.53 13.16 5.51
C GLU A 405 15.61 13.97 4.21
N LEU A 406 16.02 13.33 3.10
CA LEU A 406 16.16 14.00 1.80
C LEU A 406 14.82 14.48 1.24
N ARG A 407 13.76 13.71 1.51
CA ARG A 407 12.40 14.06 1.11
C ARG A 407 11.92 15.31 1.82
N ASP A 408 12.09 15.40 3.14
CA ASP A 408 11.62 16.55 3.91
C ASP A 408 12.32 17.84 3.45
N GLU A 409 13.61 17.76 3.11
CA GLU A 409 14.37 18.85 2.47
C GLU A 409 13.77 19.25 1.11
N LYS A 410 13.53 18.29 0.23
CA LYS A 410 12.98 18.55 -1.10
C LYS A 410 11.54 19.09 -1.06
N MET A 411 10.72 18.60 -0.13
CA MET A 411 9.36 19.11 0.07
C MET A 411 9.35 20.56 0.57
N HIS A 412 10.29 20.94 1.44
CA HIS A 412 10.48 22.34 1.83
C HIS A 412 10.71 23.23 0.61
N ASP A 413 11.63 22.84 -0.29
CA ASP A 413 11.93 23.59 -1.52
C ASP A 413 10.71 23.69 -2.44
N MET A 414 10.00 22.57 -2.65
CA MET A 414 8.81 22.50 -3.50
C MET A 414 7.66 23.38 -2.99
N VAL A 415 7.37 23.35 -1.69
CA VAL A 415 6.28 24.16 -1.10
C VAL A 415 6.62 25.64 -1.21
N ASN A 416 7.85 26.06 -0.87
CA ASN A 416 8.28 27.44 -1.03
C ASN A 416 8.20 27.91 -2.48
N TRP A 417 8.63 27.08 -3.43
CA TRP A 417 8.54 27.40 -4.87
C TRP A 417 7.09 27.52 -5.34
N THR A 418 6.20 26.66 -4.86
CA THR A 418 4.76 26.70 -5.20
C THR A 418 4.13 27.99 -4.70
N ILE A 419 4.38 28.38 -3.45
CA ILE A 419 3.87 29.64 -2.87
C ILE A 419 4.47 30.85 -3.59
N TRP A 420 5.76 30.82 -3.94
CA TRP A 420 6.39 31.87 -4.71
C TRP A 420 5.75 32.07 -6.09
N LYS A 421 5.45 30.97 -6.81
CA LYS A 421 4.71 31.02 -8.08
C LYS A 421 3.34 31.65 -7.90
N LEU A 422 2.62 31.29 -6.83
CA LEU A 422 1.33 31.88 -6.52
C LEU A 422 1.45 33.38 -6.21
N GLY A 423 2.44 33.80 -5.44
CA GLY A 423 2.69 35.23 -5.16
C GLY A 423 3.05 36.05 -6.41
N LYS A 424 3.66 35.42 -7.43
CA LYS A 424 3.85 36.05 -8.75
C LYS A 424 2.55 36.24 -9.54
N ARG A 425 1.61 35.30 -9.41
CA ARG A 425 0.30 35.34 -10.09
C ARG A 425 -0.69 36.24 -9.35
N PHE A 426 -0.65 36.23 -8.02
CA PHE A 426 -1.54 36.96 -7.14
C PHE A 426 -0.72 37.83 -6.20
N ALA A 427 -0.61 39.13 -6.51
CA ALA A 427 0.19 40.10 -5.75
C ALA A 427 -0.25 40.28 -4.27
N VAL A 428 -1.40 39.72 -3.90
CA VAL A 428 -1.93 39.70 -2.54
C VAL A 428 -1.33 38.57 -1.69
N ILE A 429 -0.72 37.56 -2.31
CA ILE A 429 0.05 36.50 -1.65
C ILE A 429 1.53 36.87 -1.65
N GLU A 430 2.16 36.88 -0.48
CA GLU A 430 3.59 37.10 -0.31
C GLU A 430 4.25 35.82 0.22
N ASN A 431 5.24 35.29 -0.51
CA ASN A 431 6.05 34.17 -0.06
C ASN A 431 7.19 34.68 0.82
N ILE A 432 7.32 34.12 2.03
CA ILE A 432 8.40 34.42 2.96
C ILE A 432 9.16 33.12 3.21
N ASP A 433 10.34 32.99 2.64
CA ASP A 433 11.20 31.83 2.88
C ASP A 433 11.69 31.85 4.35
N PRO A 434 11.41 30.80 5.14
CA PRO A 434 11.88 30.69 6.53
C PRO A 434 13.38 30.92 6.69
N ASN A 435 14.20 30.51 5.72
CA ASN A 435 15.66 30.66 5.76
C ASN A 435 16.11 32.12 5.70
N ASN A 436 15.25 33.02 5.19
CA ASN A 436 15.51 34.46 5.17
C ASN A 436 15.07 35.18 6.45
N VAL A 437 14.39 34.48 7.37
CA VAL A 437 13.96 35.02 8.66
C VAL A 437 15.02 34.67 9.72
N PRO A 438 15.69 35.66 10.35
CA PRO A 438 16.78 35.39 11.29
C PRO A 438 16.44 34.43 12.42
N TYR A 439 15.18 34.43 12.88
CA TYR A 439 14.70 33.50 13.91
C TYR A 439 14.83 32.03 13.52
N PHE A 440 14.42 31.67 12.29
CA PHE A 440 14.45 30.28 11.82
C PHE A 440 15.87 29.90 11.35
N ALA A 441 16.56 30.81 10.65
CA ALA A 441 17.92 30.59 10.14
C ALA A 441 18.96 30.27 11.24
N THR A 442 18.87 30.91 12.40
CA THR A 442 19.84 30.68 13.50
C THR A 442 19.61 29.36 14.23
N ARG A 443 18.37 28.86 14.31
CA ARG A 443 18.05 27.59 14.96
C ARG A 443 18.32 26.37 14.09
N ASN A 444 18.29 26.52 12.76
CA ASN A 444 18.60 25.45 11.81
C ASN A 444 20.10 25.05 11.78
N ARG A 445 21.02 25.95 12.16
CA ARG A 445 22.47 25.65 12.17
C ARG A 445 22.89 24.61 13.21
N ASP A 446 22.17 24.52 14.33
CA ASP A 446 22.51 23.63 15.45
C ASP A 446 21.84 22.24 15.35
N LYS A 447 20.82 22.09 14.50
CA LYS A 447 20.10 20.84 14.25
C LYS A 447 19.74 20.73 12.77
N LYS A 448 20.63 20.13 11.98
CA LYS A 448 20.50 19.99 10.51
C LYS A 448 19.20 19.33 10.02
N THR A 449 18.42 18.69 10.89
CA THR A 449 17.37 17.74 10.47
C THR A 449 15.94 18.12 10.84
N ASN A 450 15.65 19.33 11.33
CA ASN A 450 14.25 19.73 11.58
C ASN A 450 14.00 21.22 11.34
N ASN A 451 13.47 21.54 10.16
CA ASN A 451 12.86 22.85 9.91
C ASN A 451 11.71 23.08 10.91
N LEU A 452 11.74 24.21 11.62
CA LEU A 452 10.64 24.61 12.52
C LEU A 452 9.37 24.99 11.75
N VAL A 453 9.54 25.47 10.52
CA VAL A 453 8.48 25.82 9.56
C VAL A 453 9.00 25.48 8.17
N ASP A 454 8.18 24.85 7.33
CA ASP A 454 8.55 24.48 5.97
C ASP A 454 8.40 25.64 5.00
N ALA A 455 7.32 26.43 5.09
CA ALA A 455 7.15 27.63 4.28
C ALA A 455 6.23 28.64 4.97
N ILE A 456 6.24 29.90 4.51
CA ILE A 456 5.37 30.94 5.06
C ILE A 456 4.70 31.69 3.90
N ALA A 457 3.38 31.78 3.93
CA ALA A 457 2.62 32.63 3.01
C ALA A 457 1.85 33.69 3.79
N TYR A 458 1.92 34.94 3.35
CA TYR A 458 1.09 36.01 3.88
C TYR A 458 0.06 36.44 2.82
N GLU A 459 -1.22 36.34 3.15
CA GLU A 459 -2.32 36.81 2.30
C GLU A 459 -2.83 38.16 2.84
N ARG A 460 -2.70 39.20 2.01
CA ARG A 460 -2.88 40.61 2.38
C ARG A 460 -4.34 40.99 2.59
N ASN A 461 -5.28 40.41 1.85
CA ASN A 461 -6.69 40.82 1.89
C ASN A 461 -7.40 40.32 3.16
N ALA A 462 -7.22 39.05 3.50
CA ALA A 462 -7.71 38.41 4.71
C ALA A 462 -6.86 38.74 5.94
N ASN A 463 -5.67 39.33 5.73
CA ASN A 463 -4.68 39.65 6.76
C ASN A 463 -4.29 38.41 7.58
N ILE A 464 -3.98 37.31 6.89
CA ILE A 464 -3.62 36.02 7.50
C ILE A 464 -2.22 35.61 7.03
N CYS A 465 -1.37 35.24 7.98
CA CYS A 465 -0.08 34.62 7.75
C CYS A 465 -0.15 33.12 8.08
N PHE A 466 0.11 32.31 7.07
CA PHE A 466 0.08 30.85 7.11
C PHE A 466 1.49 30.29 7.30
N PHE A 467 1.69 29.51 8.37
CA PHE A 467 2.89 28.69 8.57
C PHE A 467 2.61 27.28 8.05
N PHE A 468 3.39 26.81 7.08
CA PHE A 468 3.24 25.47 6.51
C PHE A 468 4.11 24.47 7.25
N PHE A 469 3.53 23.33 7.62
CA PHE A 469 4.21 22.16 8.17
C PHE A 469 3.95 20.95 7.26
N ASN A 470 5.01 20.32 6.79
CA ASN A 470 4.93 19.12 5.98
C ASN A 470 4.77 17.89 6.88
N ASN A 471 3.72 17.11 6.64
CA ASN A 471 3.55 15.75 7.12
C ASN A 471 3.11 14.86 5.95
N ILE A 472 3.95 14.90 4.93
CA ILE A 472 3.74 14.30 3.62
C ILE A 472 4.24 12.83 3.68
N PHE A 473 3.37 11.92 3.24
CA PHE A 473 3.40 10.45 3.26
C PHE A 473 3.14 9.76 4.60
N THR A 474 2.22 8.80 4.54
CA THR A 474 2.23 7.64 5.43
C THR A 474 2.87 6.46 4.72
N ASP A 475 3.87 5.87 5.36
CA ASP A 475 4.62 4.72 4.85
C ASP A 475 4.07 3.45 5.49
N ASN A 476 2.91 3.02 5.01
CA ASN A 476 2.43 1.71 5.37
C ASN A 476 1.70 1.08 4.19
N ALA A 477 2.08 -0.16 3.88
CA ALA A 477 1.37 -0.97 2.90
C ALA A 477 -0.04 -1.31 3.41
N GLU A 478 -0.29 -1.37 4.71
CA GLU A 478 -1.63 -1.67 5.24
C GLU A 478 -2.74 -0.82 4.57
N PRO A 479 -3.73 -1.46 3.89
CA PRO A 479 -4.79 -0.76 3.17
C PRO A 479 -5.60 0.23 4.03
N TRP A 480 -5.61 0.01 5.35
CA TRP A 480 -6.37 0.78 6.33
C TRP A 480 -5.53 1.85 7.05
N ALA A 481 -4.25 2.04 6.67
CA ALA A 481 -3.36 3.05 7.25
C ALA A 481 -3.93 4.47 7.17
N LYS A 482 -4.59 4.83 6.06
CA LYS A 482 -5.28 6.11 5.89
C LYS A 482 -6.28 6.39 7.02
N TYR A 483 -7.00 5.36 7.49
CA TYR A 483 -7.93 5.49 8.59
C TYR A 483 -7.19 5.65 9.92
N LYS A 484 -6.09 4.91 10.16
CA LYS A 484 -5.21 5.14 11.32
C LYS A 484 -4.75 6.58 11.37
N ASP A 485 -4.31 7.16 10.26
CA ASP A 485 -3.81 8.53 10.24
C ASP A 485 -4.92 9.56 10.45
N SER A 486 -6.10 9.29 9.91
CA SER A 486 -7.30 10.10 10.19
C SER A 486 -7.66 10.05 11.67
N LEU A 487 -7.65 8.86 12.29
CA LEU A 487 -7.86 8.65 13.73
C LEU A 487 -6.78 9.35 14.59
N LYS A 488 -5.50 9.20 14.21
CA LYS A 488 -4.35 9.89 14.85
C LYS A 488 -4.50 11.39 14.82
N THR A 489 -5.21 11.94 13.83
CA THR A 489 -5.38 13.38 13.69
C THR A 489 -6.43 13.92 14.67
N ILE A 490 -7.46 13.12 14.99
CA ILE A 490 -8.68 13.60 15.68
C ILE A 490 -8.78 13.12 17.15
N ILE A 491 -8.59 11.82 17.42
CA ILE A 491 -9.15 11.18 18.63
C ILE A 491 -8.14 11.06 19.79
N GLY A 492 -6.84 11.02 19.51
CA GLY A 492 -5.82 10.72 20.52
C GLY A 492 -5.38 11.90 21.41
N PRO A 493 -5.07 11.69 22.70
CA PRO A 493 -4.29 12.64 23.48
C PRO A 493 -2.88 12.76 22.89
N GLY A 494 -2.45 13.98 22.53
CA GLY A 494 -1.20 14.14 21.78
C GLY A 494 -1.32 13.67 20.32
N ASN A 495 -2.49 13.85 19.70
CA ASN A 495 -2.78 13.57 18.28
C ASN A 495 -1.74 14.19 17.32
N LEU A 496 -1.78 13.83 16.03
CA LEU A 496 -0.85 14.33 15.00
C LEU A 496 -0.75 15.86 15.02
N VAL A 497 -1.89 16.53 15.22
CA VAL A 497 -1.97 17.97 15.40
C VAL A 497 -1.14 18.42 16.61
N ASP A 498 -1.26 17.78 17.76
CA ASP A 498 -0.47 18.11 18.94
C ASP A 498 1.03 17.84 18.75
N ARG A 499 1.37 16.68 18.17
CA ARG A 499 2.74 16.23 17.95
C ARG A 499 3.50 17.06 16.94
N VAL A 500 2.88 17.38 15.81
CA VAL A 500 3.51 18.08 14.68
C VAL A 500 3.21 19.57 14.78
N VAL A 501 1.94 19.95 14.84
CA VAL A 501 1.52 21.35 14.80
C VAL A 501 1.74 22.04 16.14
N LYS A 502 1.15 21.57 17.26
CA LYS A 502 1.26 22.29 18.54
C LYS A 502 2.71 22.36 19.02
N ASN A 503 3.49 21.28 18.95
CA ASN A 503 4.89 21.31 19.38
C ASN A 503 5.76 22.26 18.55
N ARG A 504 5.67 22.21 17.21
CA ARG A 504 6.45 23.11 16.35
C ARG A 504 5.97 24.55 16.49
N TYR A 505 4.67 24.79 16.45
CA TYR A 505 4.10 26.13 16.60
C TYR A 505 4.43 26.74 17.97
N SER A 506 4.21 26.02 19.07
CA SER A 506 4.50 26.51 20.42
C SER A 506 5.97 26.87 20.64
N SER A 507 6.89 26.23 19.91
CA SER A 507 8.33 26.52 19.98
C SER A 507 8.69 27.94 19.54
N PHE A 508 7.84 28.59 18.73
CA PHE A 508 8.02 29.95 18.23
C PHE A 508 6.83 30.88 18.47
N ALA A 509 5.69 30.37 18.95
CA ALA A 509 4.51 31.16 19.27
C ALA A 509 4.80 32.29 20.27
N LYS A 510 5.65 32.01 21.27
CA LYS A 510 6.08 32.99 22.29
C LYS A 510 6.82 34.20 21.68
N ASP A 511 7.42 34.00 20.50
CA ASP A 511 8.19 34.99 19.77
C ASP A 511 7.43 35.61 18.58
N ILE A 512 6.10 35.40 18.48
CA ILE A 512 5.28 35.92 17.36
C ILE A 512 5.46 37.43 17.15
N LYS A 513 5.56 38.23 18.21
CA LYS A 513 5.81 39.68 18.09
C LYS A 513 7.14 39.99 17.40
N LYS A 514 8.17 39.19 17.69
CA LYS A 514 9.50 39.30 17.07
C LYS A 514 9.46 38.82 15.62
N LEU A 515 8.83 37.67 15.36
CA LEU A 515 8.64 37.12 14.02
C LEU A 515 7.90 38.11 13.11
N ARG A 516 6.79 38.67 13.58
CA ARG A 516 6.02 39.71 12.87
C ARG A 516 6.89 40.90 12.46
N LYS A 517 7.76 41.38 13.36
CA LYS A 517 8.70 42.47 13.08
C LYS A 517 9.76 42.06 12.05
N GLN A 518 10.31 40.85 12.15
CA GLN A 518 11.34 40.35 11.23
C GLN A 518 10.78 40.07 9.82
N MET A 519 9.51 39.71 9.73
CA MET A 519 8.79 39.45 8.48
C MET A 519 8.09 40.70 7.91
N ASN A 520 8.23 41.88 8.54
CA ASN A 520 7.56 43.13 8.14
C ASN A 520 6.03 43.05 8.00
N LEU A 521 5.37 42.26 8.86
CA LEU A 521 3.91 42.05 8.81
C LEU A 521 3.12 43.08 9.65
N PRO A 522 1.84 43.38 9.31
CA PRO A 522 0.98 44.26 10.09
C PRO A 522 0.77 43.82 11.55
N LYS A 523 0.43 44.77 12.43
CA LYS A 523 0.24 44.52 13.87
C LYS A 523 -0.97 43.64 14.20
N ASP A 524 -1.97 43.62 13.33
CA ASP A 524 -3.24 42.92 13.48
C ASP A 524 -3.30 41.60 12.68
N VAL A 525 -2.20 41.23 12.02
CA VAL A 525 -2.12 39.99 11.24
C VAL A 525 -2.50 38.77 12.10
N LYS A 526 -3.41 37.95 11.57
CA LYS A 526 -3.80 36.67 12.15
C LYS A 526 -2.80 35.61 11.72
N PHE A 527 -2.46 34.69 12.62
CA PHE A 527 -1.61 33.55 12.29
C PHE A 527 -2.46 32.29 12.19
N SER A 528 -2.13 31.46 11.21
CA SER A 528 -2.74 30.14 11.05
C SER A 528 -1.67 29.15 10.63
N VAL A 529 -1.91 27.88 10.92
CA VAL A 529 -1.02 26.78 10.52
C VAL A 529 -1.68 26.00 9.40
N VAL A 530 -0.89 25.54 8.46
CA VAL A 530 -1.31 24.62 7.40
C VAL A 530 -0.50 23.35 7.53
N LEU A 531 -1.16 22.24 7.87
CA LEU A 531 -0.59 20.91 7.85
C LEU A 531 -0.78 20.33 6.45
N LEU A 532 0.33 20.20 5.72
CA LEU A 532 0.35 19.57 4.40
C LEU A 532 0.41 18.05 4.55
N VAL A 533 -0.51 17.37 3.88
CA VAL A 533 -0.64 15.91 3.86
C VAL A 533 -0.69 15.41 2.41
N ASN A 534 -0.56 14.11 2.22
CA ASN A 534 -0.51 13.50 0.88
C ASN A 534 -1.80 12.91 0.36
N GLU A 535 -2.79 12.86 1.21
CA GLU A 535 -4.09 12.39 0.82
C GLU A 535 -5.14 13.24 1.49
N VAL A 536 -6.29 13.35 0.83
CA VAL A 536 -7.51 13.85 1.43
C VAL A 536 -7.87 12.94 2.60
N LEU A 537 -7.48 13.35 3.81
CA LEU A 537 -7.78 12.63 5.04
C LEU A 537 -9.29 12.63 5.28
N GLU A 538 -9.75 11.65 6.05
CA GLU A 538 -11.14 11.57 6.48
C GLU A 538 -11.44 12.54 7.65
N VAL A 539 -10.86 13.73 7.63
CA VAL A 539 -10.85 14.70 8.74
C VAL A 539 -11.42 16.04 8.29
N ASP A 540 -11.89 16.88 9.21
CA ASP A 540 -12.18 18.29 8.92
C ASP A 540 -10.90 19.04 8.49
N PRO A 541 -10.86 19.72 7.32
CA PRO A 541 -9.71 20.46 6.86
C PRO A 541 -9.51 21.75 7.67
N LYS A 542 -10.36 22.07 8.65
CA LYS A 542 -10.14 23.15 9.60
C LYS A 542 -10.38 22.69 11.04
N ILE A 543 -9.40 22.92 11.90
CA ILE A 543 -9.51 22.74 13.34
C ILE A 543 -9.29 24.10 14.00
N GLU A 544 -10.28 24.54 14.79
CA GLU A 544 -10.21 25.80 15.52
C GLU A 544 -9.48 25.58 16.85
N MET A 545 -8.48 26.41 17.13
CA MET A 545 -7.75 26.45 18.40
C MET A 545 -7.98 27.81 19.05
N GLU A 546 -7.70 27.93 20.35
CA GLU A 546 -7.90 29.18 21.11
C GLU A 546 -7.18 30.38 20.47
N ASP A 547 -5.96 30.18 19.96
CA ASP A 547 -5.08 31.27 19.47
C ASP A 547 -4.85 31.28 17.95
N TYR A 548 -5.21 30.21 17.22
CA TYR A 548 -4.96 30.06 15.79
C TYR A 548 -5.86 29.00 15.15
N ASN A 549 -5.95 28.99 13.82
CA ASN A 549 -6.60 27.90 13.09
C ASN A 549 -5.55 26.96 12.50
N ILE A 550 -5.89 25.68 12.42
CA ILE A 550 -5.10 24.66 11.73
C ILE A 550 -5.88 24.20 10.52
N PHE A 551 -5.27 24.31 9.35
CA PHE A 551 -5.83 23.82 8.11
C PHE A 551 -5.11 22.54 7.68
N ILE A 552 -5.85 21.50 7.31
CA ILE A 552 -5.29 20.26 6.77
C ILE A 552 -5.50 20.29 5.25
N VAL A 553 -4.40 20.27 4.51
CA VAL A 553 -4.42 20.51 3.06
C VAL A 553 -3.62 19.43 2.36
N ASP A 554 -4.22 18.79 1.36
CA ASP A 554 -3.46 17.92 0.45
C ASP A 554 -2.52 18.81 -0.37
N TYR A 555 -1.22 18.46 -0.44
CA TYR A 555 -0.23 19.26 -1.19
C TYR A 555 -0.68 19.56 -2.63
N SER A 556 -1.36 18.62 -3.29
CA SER A 556 -1.89 18.81 -4.65
C SER A 556 -3.02 19.82 -4.74
N THR A 557 -3.62 20.23 -3.62
CA THR A 557 -4.70 21.24 -3.54
C THR A 557 -4.22 22.59 -2.99
N LEU A 558 -2.90 22.77 -2.82
CA LEU A 558 -2.30 23.96 -2.21
C LEU A 558 -2.68 25.27 -2.92
N GLU A 559 -2.72 25.27 -4.25
CA GLU A 559 -3.17 26.43 -5.04
C GLU A 559 -4.64 26.77 -4.74
N PHE A 560 -5.52 25.78 -4.78
CA PHE A 560 -6.93 25.97 -4.46
C PHE A 560 -7.13 26.50 -3.04
N PHE A 561 -6.41 25.93 -2.07
CA PHE A 561 -6.46 26.37 -0.68
C PHE A 561 -6.14 27.86 -0.55
N LEU A 562 -4.98 28.31 -1.06
CA LEU A 562 -4.57 29.72 -0.94
C LEU A 562 -5.48 30.66 -1.74
N THR A 563 -5.90 30.27 -2.95
CA THR A 563 -6.79 31.09 -3.77
C THR A 563 -8.20 31.20 -3.19
N SER A 564 -8.66 30.23 -2.40
CA SER A 564 -9.96 30.31 -1.72
C SER A 564 -10.07 31.50 -0.76
N PHE A 565 -8.95 31.96 -0.16
CA PHE A 565 -8.89 33.15 0.68
C PHE A 565 -8.83 34.46 -0.10
N ILE A 566 -8.45 34.42 -1.37
CA ILE A 566 -8.49 35.59 -2.26
C ILE A 566 -9.95 35.90 -2.64
N TYR A 567 -10.72 34.85 -2.97
CA TYR A 567 -12.07 35.00 -3.54
C TYR A 567 -13.21 34.97 -2.51
N LYS A 568 -13.00 34.41 -1.32
CA LYS A 568 -13.95 34.58 -0.21
C LYS A 568 -13.76 35.98 0.39
N LYS A 569 -14.65 36.91 0.01
CA LYS A 569 -14.84 38.16 0.76
C LYS A 569 -15.61 37.90 2.05
#